data_AF-A0A9E6UYB7-F1
#
_entry.id   AF-A0A9E6UYB7-F1
#
_cell.length_a   1.000
_cell.length_b   1.000
_cell.length_c   1.000
_cell.angle_alpha   90.00
_cell.angle_beta   90.00
_cell.angle_gamma   90.00
#
_symmetry.space_group_name_H-M   'P 1'
#
loop_
_entity.id
_entity.type
_entity.pdbx_description
1 polymer ?
#
loop_
_entity_poly.entity_id
_entity_poly.type
_entity_poly.pdbx_seq_one_letter_code
_entity_poly.pdbx_strand_id
1 'polypeptide(L)'
;MNNTSKTDWARIDAMSDEEIDTSDIPPLSDKFFEKAQLRMPKSLVKIMIEVDPETLAWFQAQGDNAQQQMAVALKIYAEANKAFS
;
A
#
# COMPACT_ATOMS: atom_id res chain seq x y z
N MET A 1 -2.16 -13.52 -19.60
CA MET A 1 -1.02 -12.98 -20.37
C MET A 1 0.25 -13.34 -19.62
N ASN A 2 1.06 -14.25 -20.15
CA ASN A 2 2.30 -14.67 -19.49
C ASN A 2 3.41 -13.69 -19.86
N ASN A 3 3.53 -12.60 -19.11
CA ASN A 3 4.68 -11.71 -19.18
C ASN A 3 5.85 -12.34 -18.41
N THR A 4 6.52 -13.31 -19.03
CA THR A 4 7.73 -13.87 -18.45
C THR A 4 8.86 -12.86 -18.64
N SER A 5 9.42 -12.39 -17.52
CA SER A 5 10.54 -11.44 -17.55
C SER A 5 11.68 -12.00 -18.41
N LYS A 6 12.31 -11.15 -19.22
CA LYS A 6 13.53 -11.47 -19.99
C LYS A 6 14.80 -11.42 -19.15
N THR A 7 14.66 -11.31 -17.83
CA THR A 7 15.78 -11.31 -16.88
C THR A 7 16.52 -12.64 -16.93
N ASP A 8 17.84 -12.58 -17.02
CA ASP A 8 18.70 -13.73 -16.76
C ASP A 8 18.79 -13.98 -15.25
N TRP A 9 17.87 -14.80 -14.75
CA TRP A 9 17.75 -15.10 -13.32
C TRP A 9 18.91 -15.93 -12.79
N ALA A 10 19.48 -16.83 -13.61
CA ALA A 10 20.62 -17.65 -13.19
C ALA A 10 21.86 -16.79 -12.89
N ARG A 11 22.06 -15.70 -13.66
CA ARG A 11 23.11 -14.72 -13.38
C ARG A 11 22.87 -13.95 -12.07
N ILE A 12 21.62 -13.56 -11.79
CA ILE A 12 21.28 -12.84 -10.55
C ILE A 12 21.45 -13.75 -9.33
N ASP A 13 21.00 -15.01 -9.43
CA ASP A 13 21.09 -15.98 -8.33
C ASP A 13 22.54 -16.36 -7.99
N ALA A 14 23.47 -16.24 -8.95
CA ALA A 14 24.89 -16.54 -8.76
C ALA A 14 25.75 -15.32 -8.37
N MET A 15 25.19 -14.11 -8.40
CA MET A 15 25.90 -12.86 -8.11
C MET A 15 26.16 -12.73 -6.60
N SER A 16 27.35 -12.30 -6.22
CA SER A 16 27.67 -11.99 -4.81
C SER A 16 27.25 -10.56 -4.44
N ASP A 17 27.06 -10.29 -3.14
CA ASP A 17 26.66 -8.96 -2.65
C ASP A 17 27.66 -7.86 -3.06
N GLU A 18 28.95 -8.18 -3.14
CA GLU A 18 30.01 -7.23 -3.54
C GLU A 18 29.95 -6.84 -5.03
N GLU A 19 29.32 -7.66 -5.86
CA GLU A 19 29.13 -7.39 -7.29
C GLU A 19 27.92 -6.47 -7.56
N ILE A 20 27.11 -6.19 -6.54
CA ILE A 20 25.94 -5.31 -6.66
C ILE A 20 26.40 -3.85 -6.67
N ASP A 21 26.16 -3.16 -7.79
CA ASP A 21 26.38 -1.72 -7.90
C ASP A 21 25.36 -0.96 -7.05
N THR A 22 25.86 -0.26 -6.02
CA THR A 22 25.08 0.59 -5.11
C THR A 22 25.50 2.05 -5.18
N SER A 23 26.23 2.44 -6.23
CA SER A 23 26.78 3.79 -6.39
C SER A 23 25.72 4.90 -6.44
N ASP A 24 24.48 4.54 -6.80
CA ASP A 24 23.31 5.43 -6.84
C ASP A 24 22.57 5.56 -5.50
N ILE A 25 22.78 4.62 -4.56
CA ILE A 25 22.09 4.56 -3.27
C ILE A 25 23.14 4.54 -2.14
N PRO A 26 23.67 5.72 -1.76
CA PRO A 26 24.65 5.79 -0.69
C PRO A 26 24.05 5.36 0.67
N PRO A 27 24.87 4.82 1.59
CA PRO A 27 24.40 4.38 2.89
C PRO A 27 23.82 5.54 3.71
N LEU A 28 22.70 5.29 4.39
CA LEU A 28 22.04 6.25 5.25
C LEU A 28 22.80 6.40 6.57
N SER A 29 23.11 7.64 6.96
CA SER A 29 23.83 7.93 8.22
C SER A 29 22.94 7.82 9.46
N ASP A 30 23.53 7.64 10.64
CA ASP A 30 22.79 7.62 11.92
C ASP A 30 21.93 8.88 12.14
N LYS A 31 22.42 10.04 11.70
CA LYS A 31 21.68 11.32 11.74
C LYS A 31 20.38 11.31 10.96
N PHE A 32 20.29 10.49 9.91
CA PHE A 32 19.04 10.28 9.18
C PHE A 32 18.04 9.55 10.07
N PHE A 33 18.48 8.46 10.72
CA PHE A 33 17.63 7.65 11.58
C PHE A 33 17.25 8.36 12.89
N GLU A 34 18.08 9.26 13.42
CA GLU A 34 17.75 10.09 14.59
C GLU A 34 16.45 10.90 14.42
N LYS A 35 16.15 11.33 13.18
CA LYS A 35 14.94 12.10 12.86
C LYS A 35 13.86 11.27 12.15
N ALA A 36 14.16 10.01 11.82
CA ALA A 36 13.23 9.17 11.09
C ALA A 36 12.05 8.79 12.00
N GLN A 37 10.84 9.01 11.52
CA GLN A 37 9.62 8.55 12.20
C GLN A 37 9.18 7.23 11.59
N LEU A 38 9.22 6.17 12.39
CA LEU A 38 8.66 4.88 12.00
C LEU A 38 7.13 4.99 11.92
N ARG A 39 6.58 4.80 10.72
CA ARG A 39 5.14 4.70 10.51
C ARG A 39 4.75 3.24 10.35
N MET A 40 4.29 2.65 11.45
CA MET A 40 3.68 1.33 11.39
C MET A 40 2.32 1.41 10.69
N PRO A 41 1.98 0.44 9.81
CA PRO A 41 0.64 0.36 9.25
C PRO A 41 -0.36 0.20 10.41
N LYS A 42 -1.39 1.05 10.43
CA LYS A 42 -2.46 0.93 11.42
C LYS A 42 -3.31 -0.28 11.10
N SER A 43 -3.55 -1.12 12.09
CA SER A 43 -4.47 -2.24 11.97
C SER A 43 -5.86 -1.73 11.59
N LEU A 44 -6.44 -2.32 10.55
CA LEU A 44 -7.83 -2.05 10.18
C LEU A 44 -8.75 -2.76 11.16
N VAL A 45 -9.81 -2.07 11.59
CA VAL A 45 -10.86 -2.65 12.42
C VAL A 45 -11.95 -3.19 11.51
N LYS A 46 -12.35 -4.46 11.71
CA LYS A 46 -13.51 -5.04 11.02
C LYS A 46 -14.76 -4.71 11.82
N ILE A 47 -15.69 -3.98 11.20
CA ILE A 47 -16.98 -3.63 11.78
C ILE A 47 -18.11 -4.19 10.92
N MET A 48 -19.26 -4.45 11.54
CA MET A 48 -20.51 -4.73 10.84
C MET A 48 -21.26 -3.41 10.69
N ILE A 49 -21.68 -3.10 9.46
CA ILE A 49 -22.49 -1.91 9.16
C ILE A 49 -23.71 -2.34 8.36
N GLU A 50 -24.84 -1.70 8.62
CA GLU A 50 -26.03 -1.80 7.79
C GLU A 50 -25.97 -0.73 6.71
N VAL A 51 -26.18 -1.14 5.47
CA VAL A 51 -26.20 -0.27 4.28
C VAL A 51 -27.42 -0.61 3.44
N ASP A 52 -27.93 0.38 2.72
CA ASP A 52 -29.06 0.12 1.82
C ASP A 52 -28.63 -0.82 0.66
N PRO A 53 -29.57 -1.61 0.11
CA PRO A 53 -29.24 -2.58 -0.92
C PRO A 53 -28.68 -1.97 -2.21
N GLU A 54 -29.10 -0.75 -2.58
CA GLU A 54 -28.69 -0.09 -3.82
C GLU A 54 -27.24 0.39 -3.75
N THR A 55 -26.85 0.99 -2.63
CA THR A 55 -25.47 1.39 -2.35
C THR A 55 -24.54 0.20 -2.33
N LEU A 56 -24.96 -0.92 -1.69
CA LEU A 56 -24.15 -2.14 -1.68
C LEU A 56 -23.96 -2.69 -3.09
N ALA A 57 -25.04 -2.76 -3.88
CA ALA A 57 -24.98 -3.24 -5.26
C ALA A 57 -24.06 -2.37 -6.14
N TRP A 58 -24.10 -1.05 -5.95
CA TRP A 58 -23.23 -0.12 -6.68
C TRP A 58 -21.73 -0.37 -6.39
N PHE A 59 -21.35 -0.58 -5.12
CA PHE A 59 -19.97 -0.92 -4.77
C PHE A 59 -19.57 -2.30 -5.30
N GLN A 60 -20.44 -3.31 -5.19
CA GLN A 60 -20.16 -4.65 -5.70
C GLN A 60 -19.96 -4.68 -7.22
N ALA A 61 -20.66 -3.81 -7.95
CA ALA A 61 -20.48 -3.67 -9.39
C ALA A 61 -19.08 -3.18 -9.80
N GLN A 62 -18.30 -2.60 -8.86
CA GLN A 62 -16.93 -2.15 -9.13
C GLN A 62 -15.88 -3.28 -9.07
N GLY A 63 -16.29 -4.51 -8.74
CA GLY A 63 -15.44 -5.71 -8.75
C GLY A 63 -14.72 -5.96 -7.43
N ASP A 64 -13.58 -6.65 -7.50
CA ASP A 64 -12.90 -7.26 -6.34
C ASP A 64 -12.45 -6.27 -5.26
N ASN A 65 -12.42 -4.98 -5.58
CA ASN A 65 -11.98 -3.91 -4.68
C ASN A 65 -13.15 -3.18 -3.97
N ALA A 66 -14.39 -3.66 -4.12
CA ALA A 66 -15.59 -3.03 -3.54
C ALA A 66 -15.44 -2.68 -2.04
N GLN A 67 -14.96 -3.63 -1.24
CA GLN A 67 -14.77 -3.42 0.20
C GLN A 67 -13.71 -2.35 0.50
N GLN A 68 -12.62 -2.31 -0.27
CA GLN A 68 -11.57 -1.31 -0.09
C GLN A 68 -12.06 0.09 -0.47
N GLN A 69 -12.82 0.20 -1.56
CA GLN A 69 -13.43 1.46 -1.97
C GLN A 69 -14.44 1.98 -0.94
N MET A 70 -15.24 1.08 -0.36
CA MET A 70 -16.18 1.44 0.70
C MET A 70 -15.44 1.97 1.93
N ALA A 71 -14.33 1.34 2.33
CA ALA A 71 -13.48 1.81 3.43
C ALA A 71 -12.86 3.19 3.14
N VAL A 72 -12.43 3.45 1.91
CA VAL A 72 -11.91 4.76 1.48
C VAL A 72 -13.01 5.83 1.50
N ALA A 73 -14.21 5.52 1.03
CA ALA A 73 -15.34 6.46 1.05
C ALA A 73 -15.69 6.89 2.48
N LEU A 74 -15.75 5.94 3.42
CA LEU A 74 -15.97 6.23 4.85
C LEU A 74 -14.88 7.14 5.42
N LYS A 75 -13.61 6.92 5.03
CA LYS A 75 -12.49 7.76 5.46
C LYS A 75 -12.63 9.19 4.94
N ILE A 76 -12.90 9.36 3.64
CA ILE A 76 -13.06 10.69 3.02
C ILE A 76 -14.20 11.46 3.71
N TYR A 77 -15.34 10.79 3.95
CA TYR A 77 -16.47 11.40 4.64
C TYR A 77 -16.09 11.84 6.07
N ALA A 78 -15.41 10.99 6.83
CA ALA A 78 -14.96 11.31 8.18
C ALA A 78 -13.96 12.47 8.22
N GLU A 79 -13.04 12.55 7.26
CA GLU A 79 -12.06 13.65 7.16
C GLU A 79 -12.73 14.96 6.79
N ALA A 80 -13.65 14.96 5.83
CA ALA A 80 -14.41 16.13 5.45
C ALA A 80 -15.17 16.71 6.66
N ASN A 81 -15.86 15.87 7.43
CA ASN A 81 -16.65 16.33 8.58
C ASN A 81 -15.80 16.74 9.79
N LYS A 82 -14.55 16.28 9.92
CA LYS A 82 -13.62 16.75 10.95
C LYS A 82 -13.03 18.12 10.62
N ALA A 83 -12.94 18.49 9.35
CA ALA A 83 -12.39 19.77 8.92
C ALA A 83 -13.36 20.96 9.14
N PHE A 84 -14.65 20.69 9.38
CA PHE A 84 -15.69 21.69 9.65
C PHE A 84 -16.10 21.80 11.14
N SER A 85 -15.38 21.11 12.04
CA SER A 85 -15.61 21.13 13.49
C SER A 85 -14.44 21.74 14.26
#